data_AF-A0A2T5FTH9-F1
#
_entry.id   AF-A0A2T5FTH9-F1
#
_cell.length_a   1.000
_cell.length_b   1.000
_cell.length_c   1.000
_cell.angle_alpha   90.00
_cell.angle_beta   90.00
_cell.angle_gamma   90.00
#
_symmetry.space_group_name_H-M   'P 1'
#
loop_
_entity.id
_entity.type
_entity.pdbx_description
1 polymer ?
#
loop_
_entity_poly.entity_id
_entity_poly.type
_entity_poly.pdbx_seq_one_letter_code
_entity_poly.pdbx_strand_id
1 'polypeptide(L)'
;MTKKVRSDWQAAILVCRKCEKKLGGGFGPDGDERLAKALRRHAGGGKGRKAKLGIIEVGCLKICPKRAVTVVNGARPGEWLVVRPGTSIDELVGELGLDPLS
;
A
#
# COMPACT_ATOMS: atom_id res chain seq x y z
N MET A 1 -3.75 -16.36 -27.63
CA MET A 1 -5.13 -16.01 -27.20
C MET A 1 -5.10 -15.68 -25.70
N THR A 2 -5.65 -14.54 -25.28
CA THR A 2 -5.64 -14.12 -23.87
C THR A 2 -7.02 -14.31 -23.23
N LYS A 3 -7.10 -14.94 -22.05
CA LYS A 3 -8.34 -15.09 -21.27
C LYS A 3 -8.43 -13.98 -20.21
N LYS A 4 -9.55 -13.26 -20.17
CA LYS A 4 -9.82 -12.24 -19.15
C LYS A 4 -10.29 -12.90 -17.85
N VAL A 5 -9.80 -12.39 -16.71
CA VAL A 5 -10.23 -12.79 -15.36
C VAL A 5 -10.70 -11.54 -14.62
N ARG A 6 -11.88 -11.61 -13.98
CA ARG A 6 -12.43 -10.50 -13.21
C ARG A 6 -11.61 -10.23 -11.94
N SER A 7 -11.32 -8.97 -11.68
CA SER A 7 -10.77 -8.46 -10.42
C SER A 7 -11.69 -7.37 -9.89
N ASP A 8 -11.78 -7.24 -8.57
CA ASP A 8 -12.50 -6.17 -7.88
C ASP A 8 -11.54 -5.02 -7.48
N TRP A 9 -10.28 -5.08 -7.94
CA TRP A 9 -9.27 -4.05 -7.69
C TRP A 9 -9.66 -2.73 -8.34
N GLN A 10 -9.73 -1.68 -7.54
CA GLN A 10 -9.88 -0.29 -8.00
C GLN A 10 -8.51 0.33 -8.31
N ALA A 11 -7.48 -0.08 -7.57
CA ALA A 11 -6.10 0.32 -7.78
C ALA A 11 -5.11 -0.76 -7.33
N ALA A 12 -3.91 -0.74 -7.92
CA ALA A 12 -2.76 -1.48 -7.43
C ALA A 12 -1.88 -0.53 -6.61
N ILE A 13 -1.64 -0.85 -5.35
CA ILE A 13 -0.79 -0.08 -4.44
C ILE A 13 0.56 -0.77 -4.34
N LEU A 14 1.59 -0.08 -4.84
CA LEU A 14 2.95 -0.59 -4.88
C LEU A 14 3.68 -0.16 -3.61
N VAL A 15 4.17 -1.11 -2.83
CA VAL A 15 4.85 -0.86 -1.55
C VAL A 15 6.30 -1.32 -1.65
N CYS A 16 7.25 -0.44 -1.31
CA CYS A 16 8.68 -0.76 -1.39
C CYS A 16 9.10 -1.76 -0.31
N ARG A 17 9.21 -3.05 -0.68
CA ARG A 17 9.55 -4.16 0.23
C ARG A 17 10.87 -3.96 0.97
N LYS A 18 11.87 -3.38 0.30
CA LYS A 18 13.19 -3.13 0.92
C LYS A 18 13.07 -2.14 2.07
N CYS A 19 12.27 -1.09 1.90
CA CYS A 19 12.12 -0.06 2.91
C CYS A 19 11.36 -0.61 4.13
N GLU A 20 10.32 -1.41 3.92
CA GLU A 20 9.63 -2.12 5.02
C GLU A 20 10.56 -3.07 5.78
N LYS A 21 11.37 -3.87 5.08
CA LYS A 21 12.35 -4.77 5.72
C LYS A 21 13.36 -4.02 6.56
N LYS A 22 13.84 -2.86 6.09
CA LYS A 22 14.80 -2.03 6.84
C LYS A 22 14.18 -1.35 8.05
N LEU A 23 12.89 -1.00 7.96
CA LEU A 23 12.17 -0.33 9.02
C LEU A 23 11.74 -1.30 10.14
N GLY A 24 11.33 -2.51 9.76
CA GLY A 24 10.97 -3.59 10.69
C GLY A 24 9.54 -3.55 11.21
N GLY A 25 8.84 -2.42 11.12
CA GLY A 25 7.48 -2.23 11.62
C GLY A 25 7.10 -0.75 11.61
N GLY A 26 6.27 -0.33 12.55
CA GLY A 26 5.88 1.08 12.73
C GLY A 26 4.47 1.42 12.29
N PHE A 27 3.66 0.43 11.92
CA PHE A 27 2.31 0.61 11.40
C PHE A 27 1.30 -0.31 12.10
N GLY A 28 0.01 -0.04 11.91
CA GLY A 28 -1.05 -0.79 12.58
C GLY A 28 -1.30 -0.33 14.03
N PRO A 29 -2.21 -0.99 14.76
CA PRO A 29 -2.74 -0.50 16.03
C PRO A 29 -1.66 -0.52 17.13
N ASP A 30 -0.79 -1.54 17.09
CA ASP A 30 0.30 -1.73 18.04
C ASP A 30 1.63 -1.19 17.53
N GLY A 31 1.66 -0.62 16.32
CA GLY A 31 2.88 -0.06 15.72
C GLY A 31 3.96 -1.07 15.35
N ASP A 32 3.66 -2.37 15.33
CA ASP A 32 4.61 -3.45 15.04
C ASP A 32 4.47 -4.01 13.60
N GLU A 33 3.42 -3.60 12.88
CA GLU A 33 3.14 -4.13 11.56
C GLU A 33 3.99 -3.47 10.47
N ARG A 34 4.23 -4.24 9.41
CA ARG A 34 4.67 -3.70 8.12
C ARG A 34 3.51 -2.96 7.44
N LEU A 35 3.84 -1.93 6.69
CA LEU A 35 2.86 -1.08 6.00
C LEU A 35 1.94 -1.89 5.07
N ALA A 36 2.49 -2.81 4.28
CA ALA A 36 1.71 -3.66 3.39
C ALA A 36 0.72 -4.57 4.14
N LYS A 37 1.07 -5.02 5.35
CA LYS A 37 0.15 -5.80 6.20
C LYS A 37 -0.99 -4.90 6.70
N ALA A 38 -0.65 -3.73 7.20
CA ALA A 38 -1.61 -2.75 7.72
C ALA A 38 -2.59 -2.28 6.63
N LEU A 39 -2.11 -2.01 5.42
CA LEU A 39 -2.94 -1.66 4.25
C LEU A 39 -3.84 -2.81 3.80
N ARG A 40 -3.36 -4.07 3.81
CA ARG A 40 -4.19 -5.23 3.46
C ARG A 40 -5.38 -5.43 4.39
N ARG A 41 -5.26 -5.04 5.67
CA ARG A 41 -6.39 -5.06 6.60
C ARG A 41 -7.47 -4.02 6.23
N HIS A 42 -7.06 -2.89 5.64
CA HIS A 42 -7.96 -1.84 5.15
C HIS A 42 -8.48 -2.10 3.73
N ALA A 43 -7.85 -3.01 2.97
CA ALA A 43 -8.12 -3.22 1.55
C ALA A 43 -9.55 -3.70 1.19
N GLY A 44 -10.36 -4.13 2.17
CA GLY A 44 -11.77 -4.49 2.00
C GLY A 44 -12.04 -5.60 0.96
N GLY A 45 -13.28 -6.10 0.89
CA GLY A 45 -13.75 -6.95 -0.23
C GLY A 45 -13.21 -8.39 -0.30
N GLY A 46 -12.23 -8.78 0.52
CA GLY A 46 -11.69 -10.15 0.57
C GLY A 46 -10.18 -10.20 0.31
N LYS A 47 -9.70 -11.30 -0.30
CA LYS A 47 -8.26 -11.53 -0.55
C LYS A 47 -7.96 -11.64 -2.05
N GLY A 48 -6.72 -11.31 -2.44
CA GLY A 48 -6.26 -11.42 -3.82
C GLY A 48 -7.11 -10.58 -4.77
N ARG A 49 -7.51 -11.14 -5.91
CA ARG A 49 -8.34 -10.45 -6.93
C ARG A 49 -9.73 -9.99 -6.45
N LYS A 50 -10.19 -10.47 -5.29
CA LYS A 50 -11.48 -10.07 -4.70
C LYS A 50 -11.36 -8.86 -3.76
N ALA A 51 -10.14 -8.52 -3.33
CA ALA A 51 -9.94 -7.32 -2.52
C ALA A 51 -10.27 -6.06 -3.31
N LYS A 52 -10.68 -4.95 -2.66
CA LYS A 52 -10.86 -3.68 -3.39
C LYS A 52 -9.51 -3.07 -3.81
N LEU A 53 -8.45 -3.35 -3.05
CA LEU A 53 -7.11 -2.85 -3.31
C LEU A 53 -6.10 -3.97 -3.53
N GLY A 54 -5.28 -3.83 -4.56
CA GLY A 54 -4.15 -4.72 -4.82
C GLY A 54 -2.89 -4.27 -4.12
N ILE A 55 -2.62 -4.74 -2.91
CA ILE A 55 -1.39 -4.37 -2.18
C ILE A 55 -0.22 -5.26 -2.61
N ILE A 56 0.68 -4.70 -3.43
CA ILE A 56 1.81 -5.40 -4.05
C ILE A 56 3.13 -4.89 -3.51
N GLU A 57 3.89 -5.80 -2.90
CA GLU A 57 5.26 -5.51 -2.49
C GLU A 57 6.19 -5.58 -3.72
N VAL A 58 6.84 -4.46 -4.01
CA VAL A 58 7.76 -4.32 -5.15
C VAL A 58 9.23 -4.24 -4.69
N GLY A 59 10.14 -4.30 -5.66
CA GLY A 59 11.57 -4.07 -5.44
C GLY A 59 11.88 -2.67 -4.90
N CYS A 60 13.17 -2.39 -4.71
CA CYS A 60 13.60 -1.08 -4.21
C CYS A 60 13.34 0.01 -5.24
N LEU A 61 12.57 1.02 -4.83
CA LEU A 61 12.22 2.18 -5.65
C LEU A 61 13.26 3.31 -5.65
N LYS A 62 14.36 3.17 -4.89
CA LYS A 62 15.52 4.10 -4.84
C LYS A 62 15.24 5.54 -4.38
N ILE A 63 14.03 5.86 -3.93
CA ILE A 63 13.66 7.21 -3.47
C ILE A 63 13.51 7.36 -1.94
N CYS A 64 13.44 6.26 -1.17
CA CYS A 64 13.19 6.33 0.27
C CYS A 64 14.31 7.10 1.01
N PRO A 65 13.97 8.09 1.87
CA PRO A 65 14.88 8.55 2.91
C PRO A 65 15.09 7.47 3.98
N LYS A 66 16.05 7.65 4.89
CA LYS A 66 16.21 6.74 6.05
C LYS A 66 14.90 6.70 6.85
N ARG A 67 14.53 5.52 7.37
CA ARG A 67 13.39 5.28 8.28
C ARG A 67 11.99 5.60 7.69
N ALA A 68 11.76 5.37 6.40
CA ALA A 68 10.44 5.53 5.77
C ALA A 68 10.21 4.48 4.67
N VAL A 69 8.96 4.32 4.24
CA VAL A 69 8.51 3.39 3.18
C VAL A 69 7.90 4.17 2.02
N THR A 70 8.39 3.94 0.81
CA THR A 70 7.76 4.50 -0.40
C THR A 70 6.55 3.68 -0.81
N VAL A 71 5.47 4.37 -1.15
CA VAL A 71 4.22 3.82 -1.69
C VAL A 71 3.81 4.59 -2.94
N VAL A 72 3.24 3.88 -3.92
CA VAL A 72 2.69 4.46 -5.15
C VAL A 72 1.30 3.88 -5.41
N ASN A 73 0.34 4.75 -5.71
CA ASN A 73 -0.94 4.33 -6.28
C ASN A 73 -0.77 4.18 -7.79
N GLY A 74 -0.94 2.98 -8.34
CA GLY A 74 -0.83 2.71 -9.76
C GLY A 74 -1.87 3.43 -10.64
N ALA A 75 -2.98 3.90 -10.07
CA ALA A 75 -3.95 4.76 -10.74
C ALA A 75 -3.49 6.23 -10.82
N ARG A 76 -2.53 6.64 -9.98
CA ARG A 76 -1.93 7.98 -9.94
C ARG A 76 -0.40 7.89 -9.91
N PRO A 77 0.25 7.38 -10.98
CA PRO A 77 1.67 7.04 -10.96
C PRO A 77 2.62 8.26 -10.88
N GLY A 78 2.10 9.48 -11.02
CA GLY A 78 2.87 10.72 -10.82
C GLY A 78 3.03 11.11 -9.34
N GLU A 79 2.28 10.49 -8.43
CA GLU A 79 2.25 10.83 -7.01
C GLU A 79 2.85 9.71 -6.17
N TRP A 80 3.99 10.02 -5.54
CA TRP A 80 4.78 9.05 -4.77
C TRP A 80 4.84 9.51 -3.32
N LEU A 81 4.35 8.66 -2.42
CA LEU A 81 4.30 8.98 -1.00
C LEU A 81 5.47 8.35 -0.26
N VAL A 82 6.02 9.07 0.70
CA VAL A 82 7.04 8.60 1.64
C VAL A 82 6.42 8.55 3.02
N VAL A 83 6.12 7.34 3.48
CA VAL A 83 5.36 7.08 4.70
C VAL A 83 6.31 6.78 5.85
N ARG A 84 6.17 7.48 6.98
CA ARG A 84 6.99 7.27 8.19
C ARG A 84 6.28 6.33 9.17
N PRO A 85 7.01 5.66 10.09
CA PRO A 85 6.40 5.00 11.23
C PRO A 85 5.45 5.93 11.98
N GLY A 86 4.34 5.38 12.49
CA GLY A 86 3.33 6.11 13.23
C GLY A 86 2.32 6.86 12.36
N THR A 87 2.50 6.89 11.04
CA THR A 87 1.47 7.43 10.13
C THR A 87 0.19 6.60 10.25
N SER A 88 -0.94 7.29 10.44
CA SER A 88 -2.26 6.66 10.48
C SER A 88 -2.57 5.99 9.14
N ILE A 89 -3.10 4.76 9.19
CA ILE A 89 -3.46 4.04 7.97
C ILE A 89 -4.70 4.65 7.32
N ASP A 90 -5.64 5.16 8.10
CA ASP A 90 -6.83 5.81 7.57
C ASP A 90 -6.46 7.10 6.82
N GLU A 91 -5.58 7.93 7.39
CA GLU A 91 -5.07 9.13 6.72
C GLU A 91 -4.34 8.78 5.42
N LEU A 92 -3.48 7.76 5.46
CA LEU A 92 -2.76 7.30 4.27
C LEU A 92 -3.69 6.76 3.18
N VAL A 93 -4.76 6.05 3.54
CA VAL A 93 -5.79 5.57 2.60
C VAL A 93 -6.48 6.74 1.93
N GLY A 94 -6.79 7.81 2.69
CA GLY A 94 -7.31 9.07 2.17
C GLY A 94 -6.34 9.74 1.18
N GLU A 95 -5.07 9.91 1.55
CA GLU A 95 -4.05 10.48 0.66
C GLU A 95 -3.85 9.66 -0.61
N LEU A 96 -3.86 8.33 -0.49
CA LEU A 96 -3.80 7.40 -1.62
C LEU A 96 -5.10 7.39 -2.43
N GLY A 97 -6.13 8.13 -2.03
CA GLY A 97 -7.38 8.32 -2.79
C GLY A 97 -8.13 7.00 -2.92
N LEU A 98 -8.15 6.24 -1.83
CA LEU A 98 -8.72 4.89 -1.76
C LEU A 98 -9.95 4.85 -0.85
N ASP A 99 -10.47 6.02 -0.48
CA ASP A 99 -11.59 6.15 0.42
C ASP A 99 -12.91 5.82 -0.32
N PRO A 100 -13.88 5.10 0.28
CA PRO A 100 -15.09 4.65 -0.40
C PRO A 100 -16.06 5.75 -0.89
N LEU A 101 -15.71 7.03 -0.74
CA LEU A 101 -16.55 8.18 -1.05
C LEU A 101 -16.02 9.05 -2.21
N SER A 102 -14.94 8.65 -2.88
CA SER A 102 -14.43 9.30 -4.10
C SER A 102 -14.77 8.51 -5.36
#